data_AF-A0A1V6ECM3-F1
#
_entry.id   AF-A0A1V6ECM3-F1
#
_cell.length_a   1.000
_cell.length_b   1.000
_cell.length_c   1.000
_cell.angle_alpha   90.00
_cell.angle_beta   90.00
_cell.angle_gamma   90.00
#
_symmetry.space_group_name_H-M   'P 1'
#
loop_
_entity.id
_entity.type
_entity.pdbx_description
1 polymer ?
#
loop_
_entity_poly.entity_id
_entity_poly.type
_entity_poly.pdbx_seq_one_letter_code
_entity_poly.pdbx_strand_id
1 'polypeptide(L)'
;MCLGKSSISRKSTAVNTTNLILDSGDWLKPFHRFPGMFSTEGLIEEMSEEPRGYMIIDECAQLLSSINQKKYLSDMRDVLCKLYDCVGTRRKLKTSRGKVSEFKVENPYATFLYATTHESFLRGCSDADLTSGWLIRFLYCYPQYQRDTMGVRDATGDEEIHLGDIASEFWKISNEIKAYEEIRCSLTPSGYSYFNDWMSKTEAELLQSGVHGSVFQRYAMYALKMAALYYIGEPGVCESWDKCEKKLWIHIPDSFLIESVRQINDYFLPVSRGVICDVSDAASDNIQNKIIMFLRGEPNRTAKKSKLLRYIRKPAKEVNTALETMEEAEMIVMFQGKEEGVKKQPLYIRCIMD
;
A
#
# COMPACT_ATOMS: atom_id res chain seq x y z
N MET A 1 -2.45 5.60 -0.45
CA MET A 1 -3.35 4.82 -1.33
C MET A 1 -4.76 5.29 -1.11
N CYS A 2 -5.41 5.73 -2.19
CA CYS A 2 -6.75 6.32 -2.18
C CYS A 2 -7.76 5.26 -2.62
N LEU A 3 -8.63 4.84 -1.69
CA LEU A 3 -9.71 3.90 -1.94
C LEU A 3 -11.05 4.64 -1.92
N GLY A 4 -12.00 4.19 -2.73
CA GLY A 4 -13.34 4.77 -2.73
C GLY A 4 -14.16 4.34 -3.93
N LYS A 5 -15.47 4.57 -3.89
CA LYS A 5 -16.39 4.20 -4.98
C LYS A 5 -16.03 4.96 -6.27
N SER A 6 -16.22 4.31 -7.41
CA SER A 6 -16.00 4.95 -8.71
C SER A 6 -16.94 6.15 -8.88
N SER A 7 -16.44 7.21 -9.50
CA SER A 7 -17.13 8.49 -9.78
C SER A 7 -17.60 9.31 -8.56
N ILE A 8 -18.06 8.69 -7.48
CA ILE A 8 -18.60 9.35 -6.28
C ILE A 8 -17.47 9.97 -5.46
N SER A 9 -16.37 9.23 -5.25
CA SER A 9 -15.27 9.67 -4.38
C SER A 9 -14.34 10.69 -5.04
N ARG A 10 -14.54 11.06 -6.32
CA ARG A 10 -13.73 12.03 -7.09
C ARG A 10 -12.20 11.78 -7.05
N LYS A 11 -11.78 10.52 -6.85
CA LYS A 11 -10.37 10.12 -6.72
C LYS A 11 -9.54 10.49 -7.95
N SER A 12 -10.06 10.17 -9.14
CA SER A 12 -9.39 10.49 -10.41
C SER A 12 -9.26 12.00 -10.60
N THR A 13 -10.19 12.81 -10.08
CA THR A 13 -10.03 14.27 -10.05
C THR A 13 -8.81 14.67 -9.23
N ALA A 14 -8.70 14.21 -7.98
CA ALA A 14 -7.54 14.51 -7.13
C ALA A 14 -6.21 14.00 -7.72
N VAL A 15 -6.20 12.81 -8.29
CA VAL A 15 -5.02 12.23 -8.97
C VAL A 15 -4.65 13.04 -10.21
N ASN A 16 -5.62 13.45 -11.03
CA ASN A 16 -5.37 14.28 -12.20
C ASN A 16 -4.87 15.67 -11.82
N THR A 17 -5.43 16.29 -10.79
CA THR A 17 -4.92 17.55 -10.24
C THR A 17 -3.46 17.42 -9.79
N THR A 18 -3.11 16.32 -9.14
CA THR A 18 -1.73 16.05 -8.73
C THR A 18 -0.81 15.88 -9.95
N ASN A 19 -1.24 15.13 -10.97
CA ASN A 19 -0.48 14.99 -12.22
C ASN A 19 -0.30 16.34 -12.92
N LEU A 20 -1.32 17.20 -12.95
CA LEU A 20 -1.23 18.54 -13.55
C LEU A 20 -0.16 19.40 -12.88
N ILE A 21 -0.06 19.36 -11.55
CA ILE A 21 0.98 20.10 -10.79
C ILE A 21 2.38 19.55 -11.10
N LEU A 22 2.54 18.23 -11.17
CA LEU A 22 3.85 17.58 -11.32
C LEU A 22 4.34 17.51 -12.77
N ASP A 23 3.43 17.41 -13.73
CA ASP A 23 3.73 17.28 -15.17
C ASP A 23 3.74 18.65 -15.89
N SER A 24 3.55 19.78 -15.18
CA SER A 24 3.53 21.12 -15.79
C SER A 24 4.92 21.54 -16.30
N GLY A 25 5.25 21.11 -17.53
CA GLY A 25 6.41 21.54 -18.33
C GLY A 25 7.67 20.69 -18.12
N ASP A 26 8.23 20.17 -19.22
CA ASP A 26 9.46 19.35 -19.22
C ASP A 26 10.68 20.06 -18.60
N TRP A 27 10.69 21.40 -18.58
CA TRP A 27 11.78 22.22 -18.03
C TRP A 27 11.65 22.49 -16.52
N LEU A 28 10.48 22.24 -15.91
CA LEU A 28 10.27 22.42 -14.47
C LEU A 28 10.35 21.11 -13.69
N LYS A 29 10.06 19.95 -14.30
CA LYS A 29 9.89 18.63 -13.63
C LYS A 29 10.75 18.50 -12.36
N PRO A 30 10.15 18.59 -11.16
CA PRO A 30 10.95 18.73 -9.96
C PRO A 30 11.57 17.38 -9.58
N PHE A 31 10.91 16.30 -9.97
CA PHE A 31 11.23 14.94 -9.59
C PHE A 31 11.03 14.04 -10.80
N HIS A 32 11.80 12.96 -10.86
CA HIS A 32 11.68 11.95 -11.89
C HIS A 32 10.40 11.11 -11.67
N ARG A 33 9.64 10.88 -12.74
CA ARG A 33 8.43 10.04 -12.73
C ARG A 33 8.77 8.65 -13.23
N PHE A 34 8.61 7.66 -12.38
CA PHE A 34 8.74 6.26 -12.78
C PHE A 34 7.61 5.84 -13.73
N PRO A 35 7.87 4.88 -14.63
CA PRO A 35 6.86 4.36 -15.53
C PRO A 35 5.68 3.74 -14.77
N GLY A 36 4.46 3.88 -15.30
CA GLY A 36 3.25 3.31 -14.70
C GLY A 36 3.05 1.81 -14.95
N MET A 37 3.65 1.27 -16.02
CA MET A 37 3.70 -0.17 -16.32
C MET A 37 5.13 -0.59 -16.58
N PHE A 38 5.60 -1.60 -15.85
CA PHE A 38 6.98 -2.05 -15.89
C PHE A 38 7.09 -3.54 -15.53
N SER A 39 8.16 -4.18 -15.98
CA SER A 39 8.66 -5.40 -15.37
C SER A 39 9.56 -5.05 -14.18
N THR A 40 9.84 -6.03 -13.32
CA THR A 40 10.82 -5.88 -12.22
C THR A 40 12.18 -5.42 -12.75
N GLU A 41 12.56 -5.92 -13.92
CA GLU A 41 13.81 -5.60 -14.60
C GLU A 41 13.83 -4.16 -15.12
N GLY A 42 12.78 -3.73 -15.81
CA GLY A 42 12.69 -2.38 -16.37
C GLY A 42 12.68 -1.30 -15.29
N LEU A 43 12.02 -1.55 -14.15
CA LEU A 43 12.08 -0.61 -13.02
C LEU A 43 13.49 -0.50 -12.44
N ILE A 44 14.22 -1.62 -12.28
CA ILE A 44 15.58 -1.59 -11.74
C ILE A 44 16.56 -0.90 -12.69
N GLU A 45 16.38 -1.08 -14.00
CA GLU A 45 17.16 -0.39 -15.04
C GLU A 45 16.92 1.14 -14.95
N GLU A 46 15.67 1.60 -14.96
CA GLU A 46 15.33 3.02 -14.80
C GLU A 46 15.91 3.61 -13.51
N MET A 47 15.72 2.91 -12.38
CA MET A 47 16.21 3.38 -11.08
C MET A 47 17.73 3.33 -10.93
N SER A 48 18.43 2.63 -11.81
CA SER A 48 19.90 2.67 -11.82
C SER A 48 20.43 3.97 -12.41
N GLU A 49 19.63 4.63 -13.25
CA GLU A 49 19.91 5.96 -13.79
C GLU A 49 19.36 7.04 -12.86
N GLU A 50 18.09 6.90 -12.45
CA GLU A 50 17.40 7.84 -11.56
C GLU A 50 16.81 7.13 -10.32
N PRO A 51 17.58 6.99 -9.22
CA PRO A 51 17.17 6.19 -8.06
C PRO A 51 16.06 6.84 -7.23
N ARG A 52 15.74 8.11 -7.48
CA ARG A 52 14.78 8.90 -6.70
C ARG A 52 13.65 9.40 -7.58
N GLY A 53 12.42 9.08 -7.21
CA GLY A 53 11.28 9.48 -8.03
C GLY A 53 9.94 9.18 -7.41
N TYR A 54 8.89 9.41 -8.20
CA TYR A 54 7.51 9.16 -7.81
C TYR A 54 6.78 8.32 -8.83
N MET A 55 5.71 7.66 -8.37
CA MET A 55 4.85 6.84 -9.19
C MET A 55 3.39 7.12 -8.83
N ILE A 56 2.64 7.59 -9.81
CA ILE A 56 1.20 7.84 -9.70
C ILE A 56 0.48 6.85 -10.61
N ILE A 57 -0.39 6.03 -10.02
CA ILE A 57 -1.19 5.04 -10.74
C ILE A 57 -2.65 5.18 -10.32
N ASP A 58 -3.48 5.60 -11.26
CA ASP A 58 -4.93 5.46 -11.16
C ASP A 58 -5.34 4.04 -11.58
N GLU A 59 -6.38 3.51 -10.95
CA GLU A 59 -6.82 2.11 -11.05
C GLU A 59 -5.71 1.06 -10.86
N CYS A 60 -4.95 1.19 -9.77
CA CYS A 60 -3.81 0.32 -9.45
C CYS A 60 -4.15 -1.17 -9.21
N ALA A 61 -5.43 -1.54 -9.15
CA ALA A 61 -5.85 -2.94 -8.94
C ALA A 61 -5.28 -3.90 -10.00
N GLN A 62 -5.09 -3.44 -11.25
CA GLN A 62 -4.49 -4.26 -12.31
C GLN A 62 -3.01 -4.55 -12.03
N LEU A 63 -2.27 -3.58 -11.47
CA LEU A 63 -0.89 -3.77 -11.05
C LEU A 63 -0.81 -4.79 -9.91
N LEU A 64 -1.63 -4.61 -8.87
CA LEU A 64 -1.69 -5.50 -7.71
C LEU A 64 -2.02 -6.95 -8.12
N SER A 65 -3.03 -7.10 -8.98
CA SER A 65 -3.38 -8.40 -9.56
C SER A 65 -2.24 -9.00 -10.39
N SER A 66 -1.56 -8.19 -11.19
CA SER A 66 -0.42 -8.63 -12.00
C SER A 66 0.75 -9.12 -11.14
N ILE A 67 1.06 -8.44 -10.04
CA ILE A 67 2.08 -8.84 -9.05
C ILE A 67 1.74 -10.20 -8.43
N ASN A 68 0.45 -10.47 -8.22
CA ASN A 68 -0.02 -11.73 -7.62
C ASN A 68 -0.09 -12.89 -8.62
N GLN A 69 -0.41 -12.63 -9.88
CA GLN A 69 -0.72 -13.68 -10.86
C GLN A 69 0.43 -13.96 -11.83
N LYS A 70 1.25 -12.97 -12.17
CA LYS A 70 2.26 -13.10 -13.24
C LYS A 70 3.61 -13.52 -12.67
N LYS A 71 4.11 -14.67 -13.12
CA LYS A 71 5.39 -15.24 -12.63
C LYS A 71 6.59 -14.29 -12.75
N TYR A 72 6.65 -13.48 -13.82
CA TYR A 72 7.75 -12.53 -14.02
C TYR A 72 7.73 -11.33 -13.04
N LEU A 73 6.62 -11.11 -12.33
CA LEU A 73 6.47 -10.09 -11.28
C LEU A 73 6.49 -10.69 -9.87
N SER A 74 6.83 -11.97 -9.73
CA SER A 74 6.81 -12.65 -8.43
C SER A 74 7.72 -11.97 -7.40
N ASP A 75 8.88 -11.47 -7.82
CA ASP A 75 9.84 -10.75 -6.97
C ASP A 75 9.48 -9.27 -6.75
N MET A 76 8.44 -8.76 -7.42
CA MET A 76 8.13 -7.32 -7.42
C MET A 76 7.81 -6.79 -6.03
N ARG A 77 7.14 -7.57 -5.18
CA ARG A 77 6.82 -7.15 -3.81
C ARG A 77 8.07 -6.89 -2.99
N ASP A 78 9.04 -7.80 -3.07
CA ASP A 78 10.29 -7.67 -2.35
C ASP A 78 11.08 -6.46 -2.85
N VAL A 79 11.06 -6.20 -4.16
CA VAL A 79 11.64 -4.98 -4.73
C VAL A 79 10.95 -3.74 -4.18
N LEU A 80 9.63 -3.64 -4.27
CA LEU A 80 8.88 -2.48 -3.77
C LEU A 80 9.06 -2.26 -2.27
N CYS A 81 9.14 -3.33 -1.47
CA CYS A 81 9.48 -3.26 -0.05
C CYS A 81 10.89 -2.70 0.18
N LYS A 82 11.90 -3.15 -0.57
CA LYS A 82 13.27 -2.62 -0.48
C LYS A 82 13.34 -1.14 -0.88
N LEU A 83 12.61 -0.75 -1.92
CA LEU A 83 12.52 0.64 -2.35
C LEU A 83 11.92 1.53 -1.26
N TYR A 84 10.87 1.06 -0.61
CA TYR A 84 10.28 1.76 0.53
C TYR A 84 11.26 1.92 1.70
N ASP A 85 12.02 0.88 2.01
CA ASP A 85 13.03 0.89 3.08
C ASP A 85 14.33 1.61 2.66
N CYS A 86 14.35 2.23 1.46
CA CYS A 86 15.50 2.93 0.88
C CYS A 86 16.76 2.03 0.75
N VAL A 87 16.56 0.72 0.59
CA VAL A 87 17.62 -0.27 0.49
C VAL A 87 18.05 -0.45 -0.96
N GLY A 88 19.32 -0.12 -1.24
CA GLY A 88 19.92 -0.31 -2.55
C GLY A 88 19.89 -1.76 -3.02
N THR A 89 19.81 -1.96 -4.34
CA THR A 89 19.75 -3.28 -4.95
C THR A 89 20.74 -3.37 -6.11
N ARG A 90 21.38 -4.53 -6.26
CA ARG A 90 22.26 -4.86 -7.37
C ARG A 90 21.70 -6.08 -8.09
N ARG A 91 21.45 -5.97 -9.40
CA ARG A 91 20.91 -7.08 -10.20
C ARG A 91 21.66 -7.19 -11.52
N LYS A 92 22.04 -8.43 -11.85
CA LYS A 92 22.58 -8.76 -13.16
C LYS A 92 21.44 -9.21 -14.05
N LEU A 93 21.25 -8.52 -15.17
CA LEU A 93 20.23 -8.83 -16.15
C LEU A 93 20.86 -9.31 -17.44
N LYS A 94 20.28 -10.37 -18.00
CA LYS A 94 20.70 -10.90 -19.30
C LYS A 94 19.89 -10.16 -20.37
N THR A 95 20.55 -9.31 -21.15
CA THR A 95 19.89 -8.63 -22.26
C THR A 95 19.64 -9.61 -23.41
N SER A 96 18.68 -9.29 -24.28
CA SER A 96 18.28 -10.11 -25.45
C SER A 96 19.43 -10.43 -26.42
N ARG A 97 20.57 -9.74 -26.32
CA ARG A 97 21.79 -9.96 -27.12
C ARG A 97 22.90 -10.75 -26.40
N GLY A 98 22.59 -11.37 -25.26
CA GLY A 98 23.56 -12.18 -24.49
C GLY A 98 24.57 -11.37 -23.69
N LYS A 99 24.52 -10.03 -23.74
CA LYS A 99 25.34 -9.15 -22.90
C LYS A 99 24.71 -9.09 -21.51
N VAL A 100 25.48 -9.44 -20.48
CA VAL A 100 25.06 -9.28 -19.09
C VAL A 100 25.28 -7.82 -18.72
N SER A 101 24.19 -7.09 -18.49
CA SER A 101 24.24 -5.75 -17.92
C SER A 101 24.05 -5.87 -16.41
N GLU A 102 24.85 -5.13 -15.66
CA GLU A 102 24.72 -5.05 -14.22
C GLU A 102 24.14 -3.69 -13.86
N PHE A 103 22.99 -3.71 -13.17
CA PHE A 103 22.31 -2.53 -12.72
C PHE A 103 22.46 -2.42 -11.20
N LYS A 104 22.87 -1.24 -10.75
CA LYS A 104 23.10 -0.93 -9.34
C LYS A 104 22.27 0.30 -8.99
N VAL A 105 21.35 0.13 -8.05
CA VAL A 105 20.51 1.21 -7.52
C VAL A 105 21.06 1.56 -6.14
N GLU A 106 21.56 2.78 -5.99
CA GLU A 106 22.10 3.30 -4.73
C GLU A 106 21.17 4.37 -4.14
N ASN A 107 20.96 4.33 -2.82
CA ASN A 107 20.10 5.27 -2.09
C ASN A 107 18.72 5.50 -2.75
N PRO A 108 17.96 4.43 -3.07
CA PRO A 108 16.67 4.58 -3.72
C PRO A 108 15.70 5.33 -2.82
N TYR A 109 14.85 6.16 -3.43
CA TYR A 109 13.74 6.79 -2.74
C TYR A 109 12.53 6.88 -3.68
N ALA A 110 11.47 6.16 -3.37
CA ALA A 110 10.26 6.13 -4.20
C ALA A 110 9.03 6.56 -3.42
N THR A 111 8.28 7.51 -3.98
CA THR A 111 6.98 7.92 -3.45
C THR A 111 5.85 7.32 -4.31
N PHE A 112 4.90 6.63 -3.68
CA PHE A 112 3.79 5.98 -4.37
C PHE A 112 2.45 6.63 -4.04
N LEU A 113 1.74 7.11 -5.07
CA LEU A 113 0.35 7.55 -4.97
C LEU A 113 -0.51 6.64 -5.85
N TYR A 114 -1.16 5.68 -5.20
CA TYR A 114 -2.06 4.74 -5.86
C TYR A 114 -3.51 5.08 -5.56
N ALA A 115 -4.37 4.96 -6.56
CA ALA A 115 -5.81 5.07 -6.42
C ALA A 115 -6.49 3.88 -7.10
N THR A 116 -7.58 3.38 -6.51
CA THR A 116 -8.48 2.40 -7.15
C THR A 116 -9.79 2.29 -6.35
N THR A 117 -10.76 1.52 -6.84
CA THR A 117 -11.95 1.18 -6.06
C THR A 117 -11.64 0.13 -4.99
N HIS A 118 -12.36 0.18 -3.87
CA HIS A 118 -12.17 -0.79 -2.79
C HIS A 118 -12.44 -2.24 -3.27
N GLU A 119 -13.49 -2.48 -4.05
CA GLU A 119 -13.79 -3.80 -4.61
C GLU A 119 -12.71 -4.33 -5.56
N SER A 120 -12.12 -3.46 -6.39
CA SER A 120 -11.03 -3.86 -7.28
C SER A 120 -9.73 -4.08 -6.50
N PHE A 121 -9.48 -3.30 -5.46
CA PHE A 121 -8.39 -3.49 -4.52
C PHE A 121 -8.45 -4.87 -3.86
N LEU A 122 -9.58 -5.23 -3.24
CA LEU A 122 -9.75 -6.54 -2.59
C LEU A 122 -9.54 -7.72 -3.56
N ARG A 123 -10.02 -7.60 -4.80
CA ARG A 123 -9.81 -8.62 -5.84
C ARG A 123 -8.36 -8.71 -6.34
N GLY A 124 -7.63 -7.60 -6.30
CA GLY A 124 -6.24 -7.51 -6.74
C GLY A 124 -5.22 -7.93 -5.67
N CYS A 125 -5.61 -7.92 -4.41
CA CYS A 125 -4.77 -8.22 -3.25
C CYS A 125 -4.90 -9.68 -2.77
N SER A 126 -3.94 -10.07 -1.94
CA SER A 126 -3.88 -11.37 -1.29
C SER A 126 -3.31 -11.24 0.13
N ASP A 127 -3.55 -12.24 0.96
CA ASP A 127 -2.95 -12.31 2.31
C ASP A 127 -1.40 -12.25 2.29
N ALA A 128 -0.79 -12.72 1.19
CA ALA A 128 0.64 -12.62 0.99
C ALA A 128 1.15 -11.17 0.85
N ASP A 129 0.28 -10.23 0.46
CA ASP A 129 0.62 -8.80 0.37
C ASP A 129 0.59 -8.11 1.75
N LEU A 130 -0.17 -8.66 2.71
CA LEU A 130 -0.16 -8.26 4.12
C LEU A 130 1.07 -8.84 4.84
N THR A 131 1.30 -10.15 4.71
CA THR A 131 2.38 -10.86 5.41
C THR A 131 3.78 -10.52 4.90
N SER A 132 3.95 -10.20 3.62
CA SER A 132 5.20 -9.62 3.08
C SER A 132 5.46 -8.19 3.58
N GLY A 133 4.46 -7.57 4.21
CA GLY A 133 4.51 -6.21 4.68
C GLY A 133 4.33 -5.15 3.58
N TRP A 134 3.99 -5.53 2.35
CA TRP A 134 3.82 -4.56 1.27
C TRP A 134 2.66 -3.60 1.55
N LEU A 135 1.45 -4.14 1.78
CA LEU A 135 0.25 -3.33 1.97
C LEU A 135 0.25 -2.48 3.23
N ILE A 136 0.99 -2.88 4.27
CA ILE A 136 1.08 -2.13 5.53
C ILE A 136 1.99 -0.89 5.44
N ARG A 137 2.64 -0.65 4.28
CA ARG A 137 3.47 0.53 3.97
C ARG A 137 2.69 1.66 3.29
N PHE A 138 1.37 1.53 3.14
CA PHE A 138 0.55 2.60 2.59
C PHE A 138 -0.19 3.31 3.70
N LEU A 139 -0.25 4.64 3.64
CA LEU A 139 -1.29 5.44 4.27
C LEU A 139 -2.59 5.27 3.47
N TYR A 140 -3.64 4.73 4.08
CA TYR A 140 -4.93 4.54 3.41
C TYR A 140 -5.82 5.77 3.59
N CYS A 141 -6.26 6.35 2.47
CA CYS A 141 -7.33 7.33 2.44
C CYS A 141 -8.57 6.65 1.89
N TYR A 142 -9.52 6.34 2.77
CA TYR A 142 -10.77 5.68 2.42
C TYR A 142 -11.94 6.30 3.19
N PRO A 143 -12.38 7.51 2.80
CA PRO A 143 -13.50 8.16 3.45
C PRO A 143 -14.79 7.37 3.18
N GLN A 144 -15.45 6.93 4.26
CA GLN A 144 -16.73 6.20 4.22
C GLN A 144 -17.93 7.06 4.65
N TYR A 145 -17.70 8.31 5.04
CA TYR A 145 -18.75 9.23 5.44
C TYR A 145 -19.58 9.69 4.22
N GLN A 146 -20.84 10.05 4.48
CA GLN A 146 -21.68 10.71 3.49
C GLN A 146 -21.22 12.15 3.32
N ARG A 147 -20.92 12.53 2.08
CA ARG A 147 -20.51 13.89 1.73
C ARG A 147 -21.72 14.69 1.25
N ASP A 148 -21.76 15.97 1.60
CA ASP A 148 -22.67 16.91 0.98
C ASP A 148 -22.37 17.05 -0.51
N THR A 149 -23.41 16.85 -1.32
CA THR A 149 -23.32 16.99 -2.77
C THR A 149 -23.39 18.47 -3.12
N MET A 150 -22.39 18.96 -3.86
CA MET A 150 -22.47 20.27 -4.49
C MET A 150 -23.27 20.15 -5.79
N GLY A 151 -24.17 21.10 -6.03
CA GLY A 151 -24.89 21.21 -7.30
C GLY A 151 -23.93 21.47 -8.46
N VAL A 152 -24.36 21.11 -9.68
CA VAL A 152 -23.62 21.46 -10.90
C VAL A 152 -23.68 22.97 -11.09
N ARG A 153 -22.52 23.59 -11.33
CA ARG A 153 -22.36 25.01 -11.64
C ARG A 153 -21.46 25.14 -12.87
N ASP A 154 -21.61 26.25 -13.59
CA ASP A 154 -20.65 26.60 -14.64
C ASP A 154 -19.27 26.85 -14.03
N ALA A 155 -18.22 26.50 -14.77
CA ALA A 155 -16.85 26.76 -14.36
C ALA A 155 -16.60 28.28 -14.36
N THR A 156 -16.25 28.85 -13.20
CA THR A 156 -16.03 30.30 -13.03
C THR A 156 -14.59 30.73 -13.29
N GLY A 157 -13.67 29.80 -13.58
CA GLY A 157 -12.23 30.05 -13.68
C GLY A 157 -11.50 30.13 -12.33
N ASP A 158 -12.22 30.34 -11.22
CA ASP A 158 -11.63 30.39 -9.87
C ASP A 158 -10.87 29.11 -9.51
N GLU A 159 -11.35 27.95 -9.97
CA GLU A 159 -10.71 26.66 -9.73
C GLU A 159 -9.33 26.55 -10.42
N GLU A 160 -9.18 27.18 -11.59
CA GLU A 160 -7.91 27.23 -12.32
C GLU A 160 -6.92 28.19 -11.64
N ILE A 161 -7.42 29.32 -11.14
CA ILE A 161 -6.63 30.29 -10.36
C ILE A 161 -6.11 29.62 -9.08
N HIS A 162 -7.00 29.01 -8.29
CA HIS A 162 -6.61 28.33 -7.06
C HIS A 162 -5.64 27.16 -7.31
N LEU A 163 -5.84 26.41 -8.39
CA LEU A 163 -4.89 25.36 -8.77
C LEU A 163 -3.54 25.96 -9.16
N GLY A 164 -3.53 27.09 -9.89
CA GLY A 164 -2.33 27.85 -10.21
C GLY A 164 -1.57 28.31 -8.96
N ASP A 165 -2.27 28.82 -7.96
CA ASP A 165 -1.69 29.24 -6.67
C ASP A 165 -1.05 28.06 -5.93
N ILE A 166 -1.77 26.93 -5.83
CA ILE A 166 -1.25 25.70 -5.21
C ILE A 166 -0.01 25.19 -5.94
N ALA A 167 -0.06 25.16 -7.28
CA ALA A 167 1.08 24.76 -8.09
C ALA A 167 2.29 25.68 -7.83
N SER A 168 2.08 27.00 -7.86
CA SER A 168 3.12 28.00 -7.63
C SER A 168 3.81 27.80 -6.27
N GLU A 169 3.05 27.63 -5.20
CA GLU A 169 3.60 27.38 -3.86
C GLU A 169 4.33 26.03 -3.77
N PHE A 170 3.79 24.97 -4.36
CA PHE A 170 4.48 23.68 -4.43
C PHE A 170 5.84 23.81 -5.14
N TRP A 171 5.88 24.49 -6.28
CA TRP A 171 7.10 24.69 -7.05
C TRP A 171 8.15 25.52 -6.31
N LYS A 172 7.70 26.56 -5.60
CA LYS A 172 8.53 27.37 -4.74
C LYS A 172 9.18 26.53 -3.64
N ILE A 173 8.38 25.79 -2.87
CA ILE A 173 8.88 24.89 -1.82
C ILE A 173 9.85 23.86 -2.40
N SER A 174 9.50 23.24 -3.53
CA SER A 174 10.38 22.26 -4.19
C SER A 174 11.72 22.85 -4.60
N ASN A 175 11.75 24.09 -5.09
CA ASN A 175 12.98 24.76 -5.49
C ASN A 175 13.83 25.13 -4.26
N GLU A 176 13.20 25.57 -3.17
CA GLU A 176 13.90 25.85 -1.91
C GLU A 176 14.54 24.57 -1.35
N ILE A 177 13.82 23.46 -1.31
CA ILE A 177 14.35 22.18 -0.82
C ILE A 177 15.55 21.71 -1.64
N LYS A 178 15.51 21.88 -2.97
CA LYS A 178 16.60 21.48 -3.88
C LYS A 178 17.88 22.31 -3.72
N ALA A 179 17.82 23.47 -3.08
CA ALA A 179 19.00 24.29 -2.84
C ALA A 179 19.97 23.66 -1.82
N TYR A 180 19.45 22.73 -1.00
CA TYR A 180 20.16 22.03 0.06
C TYR A 180 20.52 20.60 -0.34
N GLU A 181 21.68 20.14 0.10
CA GLU A 181 22.11 18.74 -0.04
C GLU A 181 21.44 17.85 1.02
N GLU A 182 21.18 18.42 2.19
CA GLU A 182 20.67 17.71 3.35
C GLU A 182 19.80 18.63 4.21
N ILE A 183 18.57 18.22 4.49
CA ILE A 183 17.68 18.88 5.46
C ILE A 183 17.42 17.88 6.58
N ARG A 184 17.90 18.17 7.79
CA ARG A 184 17.58 17.36 8.98
C ARG A 184 16.46 18.02 9.76
N CYS A 185 15.43 17.24 10.00
CA CYS A 185 14.34 17.62 10.87
C CYS A 185 14.55 16.95 12.24
N SER A 186 14.42 17.72 13.31
CA SER A 186 14.49 17.22 14.68
C SER A 186 13.29 17.70 15.49
N LEU A 187 12.88 16.92 16.48
CA LEU A 187 11.84 17.36 17.42
C LEU A 187 12.47 18.26 18.49
N THR A 188 11.64 19.06 19.14
CA THR A 188 12.00 19.67 20.42
C THR A 188 12.11 18.60 21.52
N PRO A 189 12.75 18.89 22.66
CA PRO A 189 12.77 17.97 23.81
C PRO A 189 11.37 17.55 24.30
N SER A 190 10.40 18.47 24.33
CA SER A 190 9.02 18.17 24.68
C SER A 190 8.33 17.31 23.62
N GLY A 191 8.58 17.59 22.33
CA GLY A 191 8.13 16.77 21.21
C GLY A 191 8.65 15.33 21.28
N TYR A 192 9.92 15.12 21.65
CA TYR A 192 10.47 13.78 21.89
C TYR A 192 9.76 13.04 23.02
N SER A 193 9.52 13.72 24.16
CA SER A 193 8.79 13.10 25.28
C SER A 193 7.39 12.69 24.85
N TYR A 194 6.65 13.61 24.21
CA TYR A 194 5.30 13.35 23.73
C TYR A 194 5.24 12.18 22.75
N PHE A 195 6.14 12.16 21.75
CA PHE A 195 6.19 11.09 20.75
C PHE A 195 6.51 9.74 21.38
N ASN A 196 7.50 9.68 22.27
CA ASN A 196 7.92 8.44 22.93
C ASN A 196 6.82 7.89 23.85
N ASP A 197 6.11 8.76 24.57
CA ASP A 197 5.00 8.36 25.43
C ASP A 197 3.83 7.79 24.61
N TRP A 198 3.46 8.46 23.50
CA TRP A 198 2.45 7.98 22.57
C TRP A 198 2.84 6.63 21.94
N MET A 199 4.08 6.52 21.47
CA MET A 199 4.61 5.31 20.83
C MET A 199 4.60 4.14 21.81
N SER A 200 5.15 4.31 23.01
CA SER A 200 5.23 3.26 24.02
C SER A 200 3.85 2.77 24.47
N LYS A 201 2.92 3.70 24.69
CA LYS A 201 1.54 3.36 25.06
C LYS A 201 0.85 2.55 23.96
N THR A 202 0.93 3.02 22.72
CA THR A 202 0.22 2.39 21.60
C THR A 202 0.85 1.04 21.23
N GLU A 203 2.17 0.89 21.33
CA GLU A 203 2.86 -0.39 21.17
C GLU A 203 2.40 -1.43 22.20
N ALA A 204 2.28 -1.02 23.46
CA ALA A 204 1.81 -1.91 24.52
C ALA A 204 0.38 -2.42 24.25
N GLU A 205 -0.50 -1.55 23.73
CA GLU A 205 -1.86 -1.90 23.32
C GLU A 205 -1.89 -2.86 22.12
N LEU A 206 -0.92 -2.77 21.21
CA LEU A 206 -0.86 -3.55 19.96
C LEU A 206 0.10 -4.74 19.98
N LEU A 207 0.73 -5.03 21.13
CA LEU A 207 1.78 -6.04 21.26
C LEU A 207 1.34 -7.44 20.76
N GLN A 208 0.08 -7.78 20.94
CA GLN A 208 -0.50 -9.07 20.52
C GLN A 208 -1.25 -9.01 19.19
N SER A 209 -1.31 -7.86 18.53
CA SER A 209 -2.18 -7.62 17.37
C SER A 209 -1.56 -7.98 16.02
N GLY A 210 -0.44 -8.71 16.01
CA GLY A 210 0.20 -9.25 14.80
C GLY A 210 0.46 -8.20 13.72
N VAL A 211 -0.29 -8.28 12.61
CA VAL A 211 -0.19 -7.35 11.46
C VAL A 211 -0.47 -5.91 11.86
N HIS A 212 -1.39 -5.65 12.79
CA HIS A 212 -1.73 -4.29 13.21
C HIS A 212 -0.59 -3.60 13.97
N GLY A 213 0.18 -4.34 14.78
CA GLY A 213 1.39 -3.81 15.40
C GLY A 213 2.42 -3.41 14.35
N SER A 214 2.56 -4.22 13.29
CA SER A 214 3.46 -3.92 12.17
C SER A 214 3.05 -2.68 11.36
N VAL A 215 1.74 -2.41 11.24
CA VAL A 215 1.21 -1.17 10.64
C VAL A 215 1.57 0.02 11.51
N PHE A 216 1.29 -0.07 12.82
CA PHE A 216 1.53 1.03 13.74
C PHE A 216 2.99 1.50 13.72
N GLN A 217 3.95 0.56 13.75
CA GLN A 217 5.38 0.89 13.66
C GLN A 217 5.73 1.78 12.46
N ARG A 218 5.11 1.51 11.30
CA ARG A 218 5.31 2.31 10.08
C ARG A 218 4.62 3.66 10.19
N TYR A 219 3.44 3.69 10.80
CA TYR A 219 2.61 4.88 10.94
C TYR A 219 3.17 5.85 11.97
N ALA A 220 3.82 5.35 13.03
CA ALA A 220 4.61 6.16 13.95
C ALA A 220 5.70 6.94 13.20
N MET A 221 6.41 6.28 12.28
CA MET A 221 7.39 6.96 11.41
C MET A 221 6.74 7.92 10.42
N TYR A 222 5.51 7.65 9.96
CA TYR A 222 4.77 8.62 9.14
C TYR A 222 4.33 9.84 9.91
N ALA A 223 3.98 9.75 11.20
CA ALA A 223 3.68 10.92 12.02
C ALA A 223 4.85 11.91 11.97
N LEU A 224 6.08 11.44 12.16
CA LEU A 224 7.29 12.28 12.07
C LEU A 224 7.46 12.90 10.68
N LYS A 225 7.27 12.11 9.61
CA LYS A 225 7.38 12.61 8.22
C LYS A 225 6.29 13.64 7.91
N MET A 226 5.07 13.40 8.37
CA MET A 226 3.92 14.30 8.20
C MET A 226 4.14 15.60 8.96
N ALA A 227 4.61 15.55 10.20
CA ALA A 227 4.95 16.74 10.99
C ALA A 227 6.01 17.61 10.28
N ALA A 228 7.05 16.97 9.74
CA ALA A 228 8.06 17.66 8.94
C ALA A 228 7.45 18.30 7.69
N LEU A 229 6.62 17.57 6.94
CA LEU A 229 5.98 18.09 5.73
C LEU A 229 4.99 19.23 6.01
N TYR A 230 4.24 19.17 7.11
CA TYR A 230 3.35 20.25 7.51
C TYR A 230 4.12 21.51 7.87
N TYR A 231 5.22 21.36 8.62
CA TYR A 231 6.03 22.51 8.99
C TYR A 231 6.75 23.12 7.78
N ILE A 232 7.30 22.29 6.89
CA ILE A 232 7.92 22.75 5.64
C ILE A 232 6.90 23.44 4.72
N GLY A 233 5.67 22.94 4.70
CA GLY A 233 4.57 23.50 3.92
C GLY A 233 3.91 24.75 4.52
N GLU A 234 4.31 25.16 5.73
CA GLU A 234 3.79 26.36 6.36
C GLU A 234 4.31 27.61 5.61
N PRO A 235 3.43 28.57 5.26
CA PRO A 235 3.83 29.76 4.52
C PRO A 235 4.96 30.54 5.20
N GLY A 236 6.00 30.89 4.45
CA GLY A 236 7.12 31.69 4.96
C GLY A 236 8.24 30.88 5.62
N VAL A 237 8.04 29.58 5.90
CA VAL A 237 9.07 28.76 6.57
C VAL A 237 10.26 28.52 5.64
N CYS A 238 10.05 28.04 4.42
CA CYS A 238 11.15 27.74 3.49
C CYS A 238 11.95 28.99 3.11
N GLU A 239 11.29 30.14 3.00
CA GLU A 239 11.88 31.43 2.64
C GLU A 239 12.76 32.01 3.75
N SER A 240 12.54 31.57 4.99
CA SER A 240 13.32 31.99 6.16
C SER A 240 14.66 31.26 6.29
N TRP A 241 14.88 30.19 5.51
CA TRP A 241 16.06 29.35 5.63
C TRP A 241 17.33 30.03 5.08
N ASP A 242 18.44 29.82 5.78
CA ASP A 242 19.74 30.36 5.36
C ASP A 242 20.30 29.59 4.16
N LYS A 243 20.26 30.24 3.00
CA LYS A 243 20.72 29.68 1.71
C LYS A 243 22.24 29.62 1.58
N CYS A 244 23.00 30.21 2.51
CA CYS A 244 24.46 30.13 2.52
C CYS A 244 24.95 28.75 2.95
N GLU A 245 24.17 27.99 3.71
CA GLU A 245 24.51 26.64 4.14
C GLU A 245 23.91 25.58 3.20
N LYS A 246 24.71 24.56 2.82
CA LYS A 246 24.21 23.42 2.04
C LYS A 246 23.50 22.37 2.87
N LYS A 247 23.60 22.46 4.20
CA LYS A 247 22.99 21.55 5.15
C LYS A 247 22.16 22.34 6.14
N LEU A 248 20.87 22.03 6.21
CA LEU A 248 19.92 22.75 7.04
C LEU A 248 19.45 21.87 8.19
N TRP A 249 19.41 22.43 9.40
CA TRP A 249 18.77 21.81 10.56
C TRP A 249 17.53 22.59 10.96
N ILE A 250 16.39 21.90 10.97
CA ILE A 250 15.10 22.48 11.39
C ILE A 250 14.56 21.74 12.62
N HIS A 251 14.03 22.53 13.55
CA HIS A 251 13.29 22.01 14.70
C HIS A 251 11.79 22.08 14.39
N ILE A 252 11.12 20.93 14.39
CA ILE A 252 9.68 20.84 14.15
C ILE A 252 8.95 21.30 15.42
N PRO A 253 8.09 22.33 15.34
CA PRO A 253 7.28 22.74 16.48
C PRO A 253 6.29 21.66 16.91
N ASP A 254 6.04 21.57 18.22
CA ASP A 254 5.23 20.52 18.84
C ASP A 254 3.79 20.48 18.28
N SER A 255 3.23 21.62 17.86
CA SER A 255 1.90 21.71 17.26
C SER A 255 1.76 20.83 16.01
N PHE A 256 2.76 20.83 15.13
CA PHE A 256 2.74 20.02 13.90
C PHE A 256 2.90 18.53 14.22
N LEU A 257 3.70 18.19 15.22
CA LEU A 257 3.82 16.82 15.71
C LEU A 257 2.49 16.32 16.30
N ILE A 258 1.87 17.11 17.18
CA ILE A 258 0.59 16.78 17.82
C ILE A 258 -0.49 16.56 16.75
N GLU A 259 -0.58 17.45 15.76
CA GLU A 259 -1.54 17.32 14.66
C GLU A 259 -1.27 16.07 13.80
N SER A 260 0.00 15.76 13.50
CA SER A 260 0.35 14.55 12.76
C SER A 260 -0.05 13.26 13.50
N VAL A 261 0.20 13.20 14.81
CA VAL A 261 -0.18 12.08 15.67
C VAL A 261 -1.68 11.95 15.75
N ARG A 262 -2.40 13.07 15.87
CA ARG A 262 -3.86 13.12 15.84
C ARG A 262 -4.40 12.53 14.54
N GLN A 263 -3.88 12.91 13.37
CA GLN A 263 -4.32 12.34 12.09
C GLN A 263 -4.03 10.84 11.97
N ILE A 264 -2.90 10.37 12.51
CA ILE A 264 -2.62 8.93 12.56
C ILE A 264 -3.65 8.20 13.43
N ASN A 265 -3.92 8.68 14.64
CA ASN A 265 -4.83 8.03 15.58
C ASN A 265 -6.30 8.10 15.15
N ASP A 266 -6.75 9.27 14.70
CA ASP A 266 -8.16 9.54 14.43
C ASP A 266 -8.60 9.01 13.06
N TYR A 267 -7.67 8.94 12.10
CA TYR A 267 -8.00 8.62 10.71
C TYR A 267 -7.20 7.44 10.18
N PHE A 268 -5.88 7.55 10.04
CA PHE A 268 -5.11 6.58 9.25
C PHE A 268 -5.10 5.19 9.90
N LEU A 269 -4.87 5.10 11.21
CA LEU A 269 -4.78 3.81 11.90
C LEU A 269 -6.14 3.06 11.91
N PRO A 270 -7.28 3.70 12.26
CA PRO A 270 -8.61 3.07 12.15
C PRO A 270 -8.95 2.64 10.73
N VAL A 271 -8.72 3.51 9.73
CA VAL A 271 -9.01 3.19 8.32
C VAL A 271 -8.18 1.99 7.85
N SER A 272 -6.91 1.94 8.22
CA SER A 272 -6.00 0.87 7.80
C SER A 272 -6.33 -0.45 8.47
N ARG A 273 -6.76 -0.41 9.73
CA ARG A 273 -7.30 -1.60 10.41
C ARG A 273 -8.48 -2.17 9.64
N GLY A 274 -9.45 -1.33 9.25
CA GLY A 274 -10.59 -1.75 8.43
C GLY A 274 -10.15 -2.39 7.11
N VAL A 275 -9.32 -1.70 6.34
CA VAL A 275 -8.85 -2.20 5.03
C VAL A 275 -8.09 -3.52 5.16
N ILE A 276 -7.29 -3.71 6.21
CA ILE A 276 -6.54 -4.96 6.44
C ILE A 276 -7.50 -6.11 6.77
N CYS A 277 -8.49 -5.86 7.63
CA CYS A 277 -9.55 -6.84 7.91
C CYS A 277 -10.27 -7.23 6.62
N ASP A 278 -10.68 -6.26 5.80
CA ASP A 278 -11.37 -6.51 4.53
C ASP A 278 -10.52 -7.38 3.58
N VAL A 279 -9.20 -7.16 3.51
CA VAL A 279 -8.29 -7.99 2.69
C VAL A 279 -8.17 -9.42 3.23
N SER A 280 -8.04 -9.57 4.55
CA SER A 280 -7.99 -10.90 5.19
C SER A 280 -9.29 -11.67 5.00
N ASP A 281 -10.44 -11.01 5.16
CA ASP A 281 -11.77 -11.60 4.98
C ASP A 281 -12.00 -12.01 3.52
N ALA A 282 -11.68 -11.13 2.57
CA ALA A 282 -11.77 -11.45 1.14
C ALA A 282 -10.87 -12.63 0.74
N ALA A 283 -9.70 -12.78 1.38
CA ALA A 283 -8.82 -13.93 1.15
C ALA A 283 -9.42 -15.24 1.69
N SER A 284 -10.07 -15.19 2.86
CA SER A 284 -10.80 -16.33 3.44
C SER A 284 -11.98 -16.76 2.56
N ASP A 285 -12.81 -15.81 2.14
CA ASP A 285 -13.96 -16.05 1.25
C ASP A 285 -13.53 -16.68 -0.08
N ASN A 286 -12.39 -16.26 -0.62
CA ASN A 286 -11.84 -16.85 -1.85
C ASN A 286 -11.47 -18.34 -1.66
N ILE A 287 -10.94 -18.72 -0.49
CA ILE A 287 -10.66 -20.13 -0.18
C ILE A 287 -11.97 -20.93 -0.11
N GLN A 288 -12.97 -20.43 0.61
CA GLN A 288 -14.28 -21.08 0.72
C GLN A 288 -14.94 -21.25 -0.65
N ASN A 289 -14.94 -20.20 -1.48
CA ASN A 289 -15.44 -20.25 -2.85
C ASN A 289 -14.70 -21.26 -3.72
N LYS A 290 -13.38 -21.36 -3.60
CA LYS A 290 -12.59 -22.41 -4.30
C LYS A 290 -12.95 -23.82 -3.83
N ILE A 291 -13.21 -24.01 -2.54
CA ILE A 291 -13.69 -25.29 -2.00
C ILE A 291 -15.03 -25.64 -2.65
N ILE A 292 -16.00 -24.71 -2.66
CA ILE A 292 -17.32 -24.93 -3.25
C ILE A 292 -17.21 -25.22 -4.75
N MET A 293 -16.45 -24.42 -5.51
CA MET A 293 -16.26 -24.63 -6.95
C MET A 293 -15.63 -25.99 -7.25
N PHE A 294 -14.61 -26.38 -6.48
CA PHE A 294 -13.99 -27.70 -6.63
C PHE A 294 -14.98 -28.82 -6.35
N LEU A 295 -15.72 -28.74 -5.23
CA LEU A 295 -16.71 -29.75 -4.88
C LEU A 295 -17.83 -29.82 -5.92
N ARG A 296 -18.35 -28.70 -6.42
CA ARG A 296 -19.37 -28.66 -7.48
C ARG A 296 -18.90 -29.34 -8.78
N GLY A 297 -17.60 -29.34 -9.05
CA GLY A 297 -17.02 -30.04 -10.20
C GLY A 297 -16.82 -31.55 -10.00
N GLU A 298 -17.01 -32.08 -8.79
CA GLU A 298 -16.81 -33.49 -8.46
C GLU A 298 -18.13 -34.28 -8.46
N PRO A 299 -18.10 -35.58 -8.80
CA PRO A 299 -19.28 -36.44 -8.72
C PRO A 299 -19.94 -36.40 -7.34
N ASN A 300 -21.26 -36.25 -7.30
CA ASN A 300 -22.05 -36.11 -6.06
C ASN A 300 -21.57 -34.99 -5.13
N ARG A 301 -20.89 -33.99 -5.69
CA ARG A 301 -20.29 -32.87 -4.96
C ARG A 301 -19.39 -33.29 -3.79
N THR A 302 -18.76 -34.45 -3.91
CA THR A 302 -18.04 -35.14 -2.84
C THR A 302 -16.61 -35.44 -3.27
N ALA A 303 -15.64 -35.11 -2.42
CA ALA A 303 -14.23 -35.40 -2.69
C ALA A 303 -13.43 -35.76 -1.44
N LYS A 304 -12.33 -36.50 -1.62
CA LYS A 304 -11.35 -36.73 -0.54
C LYS A 304 -10.68 -35.40 -0.14
N LYS A 305 -10.53 -35.13 1.16
CA LYS A 305 -9.82 -33.95 1.69
C LYS A 305 -8.39 -33.83 1.14
N SER A 306 -7.71 -34.96 0.96
CA SER A 306 -6.37 -34.99 0.35
C SER A 306 -6.36 -34.51 -1.11
N LYS A 307 -7.41 -34.78 -1.88
CA LYS A 307 -7.58 -34.31 -3.25
C LYS A 307 -7.84 -32.80 -3.27
N LEU A 308 -8.72 -32.31 -2.38
CA LEU A 308 -9.01 -30.89 -2.19
C LEU A 308 -7.74 -30.09 -1.83
N LEU A 309 -6.96 -30.55 -0.84
CA LEU A 309 -5.73 -29.87 -0.41
C LEU A 309 -4.72 -29.72 -1.55
N ARG A 310 -4.59 -30.75 -2.41
CA ARG A 310 -3.74 -30.70 -3.62
C ARG A 310 -4.25 -29.71 -4.66
N TYR A 311 -5.56 -29.53 -4.77
CA TYR A 311 -6.18 -28.59 -5.69
C TYR A 311 -6.01 -27.14 -5.23
N ILE A 312 -6.31 -26.85 -3.96
CA ILE A 312 -6.28 -25.48 -3.42
C ILE A 312 -4.86 -24.92 -3.33
N ARG A 313 -3.84 -25.78 -3.13
CA ARG A 313 -2.42 -25.40 -3.04
C ARG A 313 -2.16 -24.31 -1.99
N LYS A 314 -2.84 -24.39 -0.86
CA LYS A 314 -2.66 -23.52 0.32
C LYS A 314 -2.19 -24.33 1.53
N PRO A 315 -1.57 -23.69 2.55
CA PRO A 315 -1.20 -24.36 3.79
C PRO A 315 -2.38 -25.11 4.39
N ALA A 316 -2.14 -26.34 4.87
CA ALA A 316 -3.21 -27.20 5.39
C ALA A 316 -3.98 -26.57 6.56
N LYS A 317 -3.30 -25.74 7.37
CA LYS A 317 -3.92 -25.01 8.49
C LYS A 317 -5.03 -24.06 8.00
N GLU A 318 -4.74 -23.21 7.00
CA GLU A 318 -5.73 -22.29 6.42
C GLU A 318 -6.94 -23.02 5.83
N VAL A 319 -6.67 -24.10 5.07
CA VAL A 319 -7.76 -24.89 4.47
C VAL A 319 -8.58 -25.60 5.55
N ASN A 320 -7.96 -26.07 6.63
CA ASN A 320 -8.69 -26.69 7.75
C ASN A 320 -9.58 -25.69 8.46
N THR A 321 -9.07 -24.49 8.77
CA THR A 321 -9.87 -23.42 9.38
C THR A 321 -11.06 -23.05 8.49
N ALA A 322 -10.86 -22.92 7.18
CA ALA A 322 -11.96 -22.68 6.25
C ALA A 322 -12.99 -23.83 6.24
N LEU A 323 -12.54 -25.09 6.27
CA LEU A 323 -13.44 -26.25 6.35
C LEU A 323 -14.22 -26.32 7.66
N GLU A 324 -13.60 -25.99 8.79
CA GLU A 324 -14.24 -25.92 10.12
C GLU A 324 -15.34 -24.86 10.10
N THR A 325 -15.03 -23.64 9.66
CA THR A 325 -16.03 -22.57 9.50
C THR A 325 -17.16 -22.96 8.55
N MET A 326 -16.84 -23.63 7.43
CA MET A 326 -17.86 -24.05 6.47
C MET A 326 -18.75 -25.20 6.99
N GLU A 327 -18.23 -26.08 7.85
CA GLU A 327 -19.01 -27.13 8.49
C GLU A 327 -19.91 -26.55 9.59
N GLU A 328 -19.40 -25.63 10.41
CA GLU A 328 -20.21 -24.89 11.39
C GLU A 328 -21.33 -24.07 10.75
N ALA A 329 -21.07 -23.51 9.56
CA ALA A 329 -22.06 -22.79 8.76
C ALA A 329 -22.98 -23.71 7.93
N GLU A 330 -22.92 -25.03 8.14
CA GLU A 330 -23.75 -26.04 7.44
C GLU A 330 -23.62 -26.02 5.90
N MET A 331 -22.52 -25.49 5.36
CA MET A 331 -22.28 -25.45 3.91
C MET A 331 -21.70 -26.77 3.37
N ILE A 332 -20.97 -27.50 4.22
CA ILE A 332 -20.33 -28.78 3.92
C ILE A 332 -20.55 -29.79 5.06
N VAL A 333 -20.42 -31.08 4.76
CA VAL A 333 -20.25 -32.14 5.78
C VAL A 333 -18.90 -32.82 5.59
N MET A 334 -18.15 -33.00 6.67
CA MET A 334 -16.98 -33.87 6.71
C MET A 334 -17.33 -35.24 7.30
N PHE A 335 -16.94 -36.33 6.62
CA PHE A 335 -17.19 -37.68 7.10
C PHE A 335 -16.05 -38.64 6.75
N GLN A 336 -15.85 -39.68 7.55
CA GLN A 336 -14.89 -40.73 7.21
C GLN A 336 -15.50 -41.70 6.21
N GLY A 337 -14.82 -41.93 5.09
CA GLY A 337 -15.20 -43.00 4.17
C GLY A 337 -14.76 -44.36 4.69
N LYS A 338 -15.39 -45.44 4.21
CA LYS A 338 -14.93 -46.81 4.45
C LYS A 338 -14.27 -47.33 3.17
N GLU A 339 -12.94 -47.42 3.16
CA GLU A 339 -12.18 -48.09 2.11
C GLU A 339 -11.55 -49.38 2.67
N GLU A 340 -11.79 -50.50 1.97
CA GLU A 340 -11.21 -51.80 2.32
C GLU A 340 -9.68 -51.78 2.14
N GLY A 341 -8.95 -52.33 3.11
CA GLY A 341 -7.49 -52.45 3.06
C GLY A 341 -6.70 -51.21 3.52
N VAL A 342 -7.34 -50.13 3.97
CA VAL A 342 -6.65 -48.90 4.42
C VAL A 342 -6.68 -48.76 5.95
N LYS A 343 -5.48 -48.71 6.59
CA LYS A 343 -5.35 -48.56 8.06
C LYS A 343 -5.91 -47.23 8.59
N LYS A 344 -5.90 -46.16 7.81
CA LYS A 344 -6.42 -44.84 8.18
C LYS A 344 -7.48 -44.43 7.17
N GLN A 345 -8.74 -44.43 7.62
CA GLN A 345 -9.87 -44.11 6.78
C GLN A 345 -9.75 -42.67 6.24
N PRO A 346 -9.95 -42.46 4.93
CA PRO A 346 -9.85 -41.13 4.33
C PRO A 346 -11.02 -40.25 4.77
N LEU A 347 -10.73 -38.97 5.03
CA LEU A 347 -11.76 -37.96 5.27
C LEU A 347 -12.30 -37.45 3.92
N TYR A 348 -13.61 -37.53 3.75
CA TYR A 348 -14.35 -36.98 2.63
C TYR A 348 -15.06 -35.69 3.05
N ILE A 349 -15.27 -34.83 2.06
CA ILE A 349 -15.97 -33.57 2.20
C ILE A 349 -17.06 -33.56 1.13
N ARG A 350 -18.29 -33.20 1.52
CA ARG A 350 -19.44 -33.06 0.62
C ARG A 350 -20.04 -31.67 0.75
N CYS A 351 -20.30 -31.02 -0.37
CA CYS A 351 -21.04 -29.75 -0.42
C CYS A 351 -22.54 -30.03 -0.23
N ILE A 352 -23.18 -29.35 0.73
CA ILE A 352 -24.62 -29.50 1.01
C ILE A 352 -25.45 -28.36 0.39
N MET A 353 -24.80 -27.25 0.03
CA MET A 353 -25.48 -26.15 -0.68
C MET A 353 -25.85 -26.56 -2.11
N ASP A 354 -27.06 -26.15 -2.53
CA ASP A 354 -27.61 -26.36 -3.89
C ASP A 354 -26.85 -25.65 -5.02
#